data_AF-A0A7S1XYS2-F1
#
_entry.id   AF-A0A7S1XYS2-F1
#
_cell.length_a   1.000
_cell.length_b   1.000
_cell.length_c   1.000
_cell.angle_alpha   90.00
_cell.angle_beta   90.00
_cell.angle_gamma   90.00
#
_symmetry.space_group_name_H-M   'P 1'
#
loop_
_entity.id
_entity.type
_entity.pdbx_description
1 polymer ?
#
loop_
_entity_poly.entity_id
_entity_poly.type
_entity_poly.pdbx_seq_one_letter_code
_entity_poly.pdbx_strand_id
1 'polypeptide(L)'
;KPKPKPKPSAMDLSSAARAAASLQRRPAVAPETKALALALAAPAEGVDVEPGRALELAACAEWEALALALLLMQERVAAAGPAWTDAALALSSQHLHHPEPRLRSVVASTIKACARALGPAVYLRVKDQLIEAISGQMQRDQDETTSTLGNAKISLDDTTGWKTLETSVLCLRSVFEGLAGPNHGDSLSTALATDAEMLCPLLAALVQHINRHVRQATYQMLATLAAAFRPNPSPSPNANPNPNPNPNPN
;
A
#
# COMPACT_ATOMS: atom_id res chain seq x y z
N LYS A 1 -12.23 19.80 -38.98
CA LYS A 1 -11.39 19.50 -37.79
C LYS A 1 -11.62 18.03 -37.40
N PRO A 2 -10.59 17.18 -37.34
CA PRO A 2 -10.75 15.82 -36.84
C PRO A 2 -11.16 15.87 -35.36
N LYS A 3 -12.16 15.06 -34.96
CA LYS A 3 -12.56 14.95 -33.55
C LYS A 3 -11.38 14.39 -32.73
N PRO A 4 -11.08 14.93 -31.55
CA PRO A 4 -10.06 14.37 -30.67
C PRO A 4 -10.43 12.92 -30.36
N LYS A 5 -9.46 12.02 -30.50
CA LYS A 5 -9.64 10.61 -30.11
C LYS A 5 -10.04 10.57 -28.63
N PRO A 6 -11.07 9.79 -28.25
CA PRO A 6 -11.45 9.67 -26.85
C PRO A 6 -10.25 9.18 -26.05
N LYS A 7 -9.96 9.85 -24.92
CA LYS A 7 -8.94 9.37 -23.99
C LYS A 7 -9.32 7.94 -23.57
N PRO A 8 -8.37 6.98 -23.58
CA PRO A 8 -8.66 5.64 -23.09
C PRO A 8 -9.17 5.72 -21.65
N SER A 9 -10.24 4.99 -21.34
CA SER A 9 -10.81 5.03 -19.98
C SER A 9 -9.75 4.60 -18.97
N ALA A 10 -9.72 5.26 -17.82
CA ALA A 10 -8.88 4.82 -16.71
C ALA A 10 -9.22 3.36 -16.36
N MET A 11 -8.20 2.59 -15.99
CA MET A 11 -8.40 1.23 -15.49
C MET A 11 -9.07 1.31 -14.11
N ASP A 12 -10.12 0.53 -13.92
CA ASP A 12 -10.79 0.39 -12.63
C ASP A 12 -10.00 -0.59 -11.76
N LEU A 13 -9.35 -0.08 -10.72
CA LEU A 13 -8.50 -0.86 -9.80
C LEU A 13 -9.20 -1.13 -8.45
N SER A 14 -10.52 -1.06 -8.40
CA SER A 14 -11.29 -1.25 -7.16
C SER A 14 -11.36 -2.71 -6.69
N SER A 15 -11.20 -3.68 -7.61
CA SER A 15 -11.07 -5.11 -7.31
C SER A 15 -10.42 -5.85 -8.48
N ALA A 16 -9.97 -7.10 -8.25
CA ALA A 16 -9.41 -7.92 -9.32
C ALA A 16 -10.41 -8.16 -10.47
N ALA A 17 -11.68 -8.44 -10.14
CA ALA A 17 -12.74 -8.63 -11.14
C ALA A 17 -12.97 -7.37 -12.00
N ARG A 18 -12.99 -6.18 -11.39
CA ARG A 18 -13.19 -4.91 -12.09
C ARG A 18 -11.98 -4.53 -12.94
N ALA A 19 -10.78 -4.82 -12.45
CA ALA A 19 -9.53 -4.64 -13.17
C ALA A 19 -9.46 -5.55 -14.40
N ALA A 20 -9.80 -6.83 -14.27
CA ALA A 20 -9.87 -7.76 -15.40
C ALA A 20 -10.88 -7.31 -16.46
N ALA A 21 -12.08 -6.88 -16.05
CA ALA A 21 -13.09 -6.33 -16.97
C ALA A 21 -12.60 -5.05 -17.69
N SER A 22 -11.83 -4.19 -17.00
CA SER A 22 -11.20 -3.02 -17.63
C SER A 22 -10.10 -3.42 -18.62
N LEU A 23 -9.30 -4.43 -18.29
CA LEU A 23 -8.21 -4.94 -19.13
C LEU A 23 -8.75 -5.47 -20.48
N GLN A 24 -9.89 -6.16 -20.47
CA GLN A 24 -10.52 -6.67 -21.70
C GLN A 24 -10.76 -5.58 -22.76
N ARG A 25 -11.12 -4.37 -22.31
CA ARG A 25 -11.43 -3.23 -23.18
C ARG A 25 -10.19 -2.51 -23.74
N ARG A 26 -8.97 -2.86 -23.28
CA ARG A 26 -7.75 -2.19 -23.70
C ARG A 26 -7.21 -2.78 -25.00
N PRO A 27 -7.07 -2.00 -26.09
CA PRO A 27 -6.60 -2.53 -27.37
C PRO A 27 -5.10 -2.86 -27.37
N ALA A 28 -4.32 -2.27 -26.46
CA ALA A 28 -2.87 -2.45 -26.40
C ALA A 28 -2.41 -3.73 -25.67
N VAL A 29 -3.33 -4.42 -24.98
CA VAL A 29 -2.99 -5.61 -24.17
C VAL A 29 -3.14 -6.86 -25.04
N ALA A 30 -2.14 -7.74 -24.99
CA ALA A 30 -2.14 -8.99 -25.76
C ALA A 30 -3.38 -9.87 -25.45
N PRO A 31 -3.96 -10.57 -26.44
CA PRO A 31 -5.10 -11.47 -26.23
C PRO A 31 -4.83 -12.57 -25.19
N GLU A 32 -3.60 -13.08 -25.14
CA GLU A 32 -3.17 -14.11 -24.19
C GLU A 32 -3.20 -13.58 -22.75
N THR A 33 -2.66 -12.39 -22.52
CA THR A 33 -2.72 -11.69 -21.21
C THR A 33 -4.17 -11.46 -20.78
N LYS A 34 -5.05 -11.09 -21.70
CA LYS A 34 -6.49 -10.93 -21.42
C LYS A 34 -7.16 -12.26 -21.04
N ALA A 35 -6.84 -13.34 -21.74
CA ALA A 35 -7.38 -14.66 -21.44
C ALA A 35 -6.91 -15.15 -20.05
N LEU A 36 -5.62 -15.00 -19.75
CA LEU A 36 -5.04 -15.32 -18.45
C LEU A 36 -5.69 -14.49 -17.33
N ALA A 37 -5.78 -13.17 -17.51
CA ALA A 37 -6.42 -12.26 -16.57
C ALA A 37 -7.87 -12.65 -16.23
N LEU A 38 -8.65 -13.02 -17.25
CA LEU A 38 -10.04 -13.42 -17.05
C LEU A 38 -10.14 -14.74 -16.28
N ALA A 39 -9.32 -15.72 -16.64
CA ALA A 39 -9.29 -17.03 -15.97
C ALA A 39 -8.90 -16.92 -14.49
N LEU A 40 -8.01 -15.99 -14.13
CA LEU A 40 -7.58 -15.80 -12.74
C LEU A 40 -8.55 -14.97 -11.91
N ALA A 41 -9.23 -13.97 -12.50
CA ALA A 41 -10.18 -13.12 -11.79
C ALA A 41 -11.53 -13.79 -11.54
N ALA A 42 -11.88 -14.80 -12.33
CA ALA A 42 -13.08 -15.61 -12.15
C ALA A 42 -12.72 -17.10 -12.39
N PRO A 43 -11.98 -17.73 -11.45
CA PRO A 43 -11.61 -19.14 -11.59
C PRO A 43 -12.88 -19.99 -11.61
N ALA A 44 -12.84 -21.08 -12.39
CA ALA A 44 -13.92 -22.05 -12.39
C ALA A 44 -14.12 -22.62 -10.99
N GLU A 45 -15.37 -23.00 -10.67
CA GLU A 45 -15.71 -23.56 -9.37
C GLU A 45 -14.83 -24.79 -9.05
N GLY A 46 -14.22 -24.80 -7.86
CA GLY A 46 -13.31 -25.85 -7.43
C GLY A 46 -11.87 -25.74 -7.94
N VAL A 47 -11.53 -24.74 -8.77
CA VAL A 47 -10.15 -24.49 -9.18
C VAL A 47 -9.47 -23.59 -8.18
N ASP A 48 -8.49 -24.14 -7.45
CA ASP A 48 -7.60 -23.30 -6.65
C ASP A 48 -6.57 -22.63 -7.56
N VAL A 49 -6.39 -21.33 -7.35
CA VAL A 49 -5.41 -20.55 -8.10
C VAL A 49 -4.13 -20.57 -7.29
N GLU A 50 -3.02 -20.91 -7.93
CA GLU A 50 -1.71 -20.87 -7.29
C GLU A 50 -1.04 -19.50 -7.47
N PRO A 51 -0.19 -19.03 -6.52
CA PRO A 51 0.55 -17.78 -6.64
C PRO A 51 1.36 -17.69 -7.95
N GLY A 52 1.88 -18.83 -8.43
CA GLY A 52 2.64 -18.90 -9.68
C GLY A 52 1.88 -18.38 -10.89
N ARG A 53 0.57 -18.60 -10.96
CA ARG A 53 -0.26 -18.11 -12.07
C ARG A 53 -0.46 -16.60 -12.02
N ALA A 54 -0.55 -16.02 -10.83
CA ALA A 54 -0.56 -14.57 -10.67
C ALA A 54 0.81 -13.95 -11.05
N LEU A 55 1.92 -14.64 -10.75
CA LEU A 55 3.27 -14.22 -11.16
C LEU A 55 3.46 -14.27 -12.69
N GLU A 56 2.91 -15.28 -13.36
CA GLU A 56 2.89 -15.34 -14.83
C GLU A 56 2.16 -14.13 -15.43
N LEU A 57 1.03 -13.73 -14.85
CA LEU A 57 0.33 -12.52 -15.26
C LEU A 57 1.16 -11.26 -14.99
N ALA A 58 1.85 -11.19 -13.86
CA ALA A 58 2.71 -10.07 -13.49
C ALA A 58 3.93 -9.92 -14.42
N ALA A 59 4.39 -11.00 -15.04
CA ALA A 59 5.51 -10.99 -15.97
C ALA A 59 5.14 -10.44 -17.37
N CYS A 60 3.86 -10.15 -17.62
CA CYS A 60 3.45 -9.47 -18.85
C CYS A 60 4.00 -8.02 -18.87
N ALA A 61 4.26 -7.50 -20.07
CA ALA A 61 4.92 -6.19 -20.24
C ALA A 61 4.05 -5.01 -19.77
N GLU A 62 2.74 -5.19 -19.72
CA GLU A 62 1.78 -4.15 -19.41
C GLU A 62 1.61 -3.98 -17.89
N TRP A 63 1.78 -2.75 -17.38
CA TRP A 63 1.60 -2.44 -15.96
C TRP A 63 0.19 -2.80 -15.46
N GLU A 64 -0.81 -2.80 -16.35
CA GLU A 64 -2.18 -3.21 -16.04
C GLU A 64 -2.27 -4.68 -15.64
N ALA A 65 -1.48 -5.56 -16.27
CA ALA A 65 -1.42 -6.98 -15.93
C ALA A 65 -0.78 -7.16 -14.55
N LEU A 66 0.31 -6.45 -14.29
CA LEU A 66 0.96 -6.40 -12.97
C LEU A 66 0.02 -5.85 -11.87
N ALA A 67 -0.72 -4.79 -12.15
CA ALA A 67 -1.71 -4.24 -11.21
C ALA A 67 -2.81 -5.28 -10.88
N LEU A 68 -3.31 -6.00 -11.89
CA LEU A 68 -4.29 -7.05 -11.68
C LEU A 68 -3.71 -8.22 -10.87
N ALA A 69 -2.47 -8.64 -11.17
CA ALA A 69 -1.80 -9.69 -10.42
C ALA A 69 -1.68 -9.34 -8.92
N LEU A 70 -1.28 -8.11 -8.60
CA LEU A 70 -1.21 -7.64 -7.22
C LEU A 70 -2.59 -7.56 -6.54
N LEU A 71 -3.64 -7.14 -7.26
CA LEU A 71 -5.01 -7.15 -6.72
C LEU A 71 -5.49 -8.59 -6.42
N LEU A 72 -5.21 -9.54 -7.30
CA LEU A 72 -5.50 -10.96 -7.07
C LEU A 72 -4.77 -11.48 -5.83
N MET A 73 -3.47 -11.18 -5.73
CA MET A 73 -2.67 -11.53 -4.57
C MET A 73 -3.23 -10.91 -3.29
N GLN A 74 -3.59 -9.63 -3.31
CA GLN A 74 -4.17 -8.92 -2.16
C GLN A 74 -5.45 -9.61 -1.64
N GLU A 75 -6.34 -10.02 -2.54
CA GLU A 75 -7.58 -10.74 -2.19
C GLU A 75 -7.28 -12.13 -1.59
N ARG A 76 -6.19 -12.78 -2.01
CA ARG A 76 -5.79 -14.13 -1.57
C ARG A 76 -4.93 -14.17 -0.32
N VAL A 77 -4.13 -13.13 -0.06
CA VAL A 77 -3.28 -13.03 1.15
C VAL A 77 -4.08 -13.24 2.44
N ALA A 78 -5.32 -12.77 2.50
CA ALA A 78 -6.18 -12.96 3.67
C ALA A 78 -6.74 -14.39 3.82
N ALA A 79 -6.84 -15.15 2.73
CA ALA A 79 -7.60 -16.41 2.67
C ALA A 79 -6.74 -17.66 2.46
N ALA A 80 -5.55 -17.54 1.85
CA ALA A 80 -4.84 -18.66 1.24
C ALA A 80 -3.39 -18.86 1.76
N GLY A 81 -3.03 -18.25 2.89
CA GLY A 81 -1.82 -18.60 3.65
C GLY A 81 -0.50 -17.92 3.22
N PRO A 82 0.65 -18.42 3.72
CA PRO A 82 1.94 -17.71 3.65
C PRO A 82 2.53 -17.64 2.24
N ALA A 83 2.33 -18.65 1.40
CA ALA A 83 2.87 -18.67 0.03
C ALA A 83 2.38 -17.48 -0.81
N TRP A 84 1.09 -17.14 -0.70
CA TRP A 84 0.52 -15.96 -1.33
C TRP A 84 1.12 -14.66 -0.77
N THR A 85 1.39 -14.63 0.53
CA THR A 85 1.95 -13.43 1.16
C THR A 85 3.41 -13.21 0.78
N ASP A 86 4.22 -14.26 0.75
CA ASP A 86 5.62 -14.17 0.32
C ASP A 86 5.72 -13.76 -1.16
N ALA A 87 4.90 -14.35 -2.05
CA ALA A 87 4.86 -13.96 -3.45
C ALA A 87 4.41 -12.50 -3.64
N ALA A 88 3.34 -12.09 -2.95
CA ALA A 88 2.82 -10.72 -3.01
C ALA A 88 3.84 -9.70 -2.52
N LEU A 89 4.54 -10.01 -1.42
CA LEU A 89 5.53 -9.11 -0.83
C LEU A 89 6.79 -9.01 -1.71
N ALA A 90 7.27 -10.14 -2.25
CA ALA A 90 8.40 -10.15 -3.16
C ALA A 90 8.12 -9.31 -4.42
N LEU A 91 6.95 -9.51 -5.05
CA LEU A 91 6.55 -8.74 -6.23
C LEU A 91 6.35 -7.26 -5.89
N SER A 92 5.70 -6.95 -4.76
CA SER A 92 5.50 -5.57 -4.32
C SER A 92 6.82 -4.82 -4.08
N SER A 93 7.81 -5.49 -3.48
CA SER A 93 9.12 -4.90 -3.18
C SER A 93 9.87 -4.52 -4.46
N GLN A 94 9.78 -5.34 -5.52
CA GLN A 94 10.38 -5.05 -6.82
C GLN A 94 9.76 -3.82 -7.52
N HIS A 95 8.54 -3.42 -7.13
CA HIS A 95 7.76 -2.39 -7.82
C HIS A 95 7.41 -1.18 -6.95
N LEU A 96 8.07 -1.00 -5.80
CA LEU A 96 7.90 0.17 -4.92
C LEU A 96 8.05 1.51 -5.64
N HIS A 97 8.95 1.57 -6.63
CA HIS A 97 9.26 2.79 -7.40
C HIS A 97 8.79 2.73 -8.85
N HIS A 98 7.77 1.91 -9.14
CA HIS A 98 7.26 1.76 -10.50
C HIS A 98 6.84 3.12 -11.09
N PRO A 99 7.14 3.42 -12.38
CA PRO A 99 6.87 4.73 -12.99
C PRO A 99 5.38 5.11 -12.97
N GLU A 100 4.48 4.15 -13.16
CA GLU A 100 3.03 4.35 -13.10
C GLU A 100 2.54 4.57 -11.64
N PRO A 101 2.04 5.77 -11.27
CA PRO A 101 1.63 6.08 -9.90
C PRO A 101 0.47 5.23 -9.39
N ARG A 102 -0.49 4.86 -10.26
CA ARG A 102 -1.62 4.01 -9.87
C ARG A 102 -1.15 2.64 -9.40
N LEU A 103 -0.11 2.10 -10.04
CA LEU A 103 0.47 0.84 -9.64
C LEU A 103 1.18 0.95 -8.28
N ARG A 104 1.85 2.07 -7.99
CA ARG A 104 2.43 2.31 -6.65
C ARG A 104 1.37 2.30 -5.55
N SER A 105 0.16 2.80 -5.81
CA SER A 105 -0.97 2.70 -4.87
C SER A 105 -1.42 1.24 -4.65
N VAL A 106 -1.44 0.42 -5.70
CA VAL A 106 -1.77 -1.02 -5.60
C VAL A 106 -0.66 -1.79 -4.86
N VAL A 107 0.61 -1.45 -5.10
CA VAL A 107 1.75 -1.99 -4.35
C VAL A 107 1.61 -1.68 -2.86
N ALA A 108 1.32 -0.42 -2.51
CA ALA A 108 1.11 -0.01 -1.13
C ALA A 108 -0.07 -0.74 -0.46
N SER A 109 -1.21 -0.91 -1.16
CA SER A 109 -2.36 -1.65 -0.63
C SER A 109 -2.07 -3.14 -0.47
N THR A 110 -1.26 -3.72 -1.36
CA THR A 110 -0.83 -5.11 -1.29
C THR A 110 0.11 -5.34 -0.10
N ILE A 111 1.10 -4.46 0.10
CA ILE A 111 1.99 -4.50 1.27
C ILE A 111 1.20 -4.35 2.57
N LYS A 112 0.18 -3.48 2.60
CA LYS A 112 -0.74 -3.37 3.74
C LYS A 112 -1.46 -4.68 4.03
N ALA A 113 -1.97 -5.37 3.01
CA ALA A 113 -2.61 -6.67 3.18
C ALA A 113 -1.61 -7.71 3.73
N CYS A 114 -0.38 -7.71 3.21
CA CYS A 114 0.70 -8.57 3.72
C CYS A 114 1.00 -8.26 5.19
N ALA A 115 1.13 -6.98 5.56
CA ALA A 115 1.41 -6.55 6.94
C ALA A 115 0.28 -6.95 7.90
N ARG A 116 -0.98 -6.97 7.45
CA ARG A 116 -2.10 -7.51 8.25
C ARG A 116 -1.96 -9.01 8.48
N ALA A 117 -1.51 -9.75 7.48
CA ALA A 117 -1.38 -11.20 7.53
C ALA A 117 -0.16 -11.65 8.36
N LEU A 118 1.01 -11.09 8.12
CA LEU A 118 2.29 -11.52 8.71
C LEU A 118 2.80 -10.62 9.83
N GLY A 119 2.16 -9.48 10.07
CA GLY A 119 2.57 -8.55 11.12
C GLY A 119 3.95 -7.91 10.85
N PRO A 120 4.75 -7.64 11.90
CA PRO A 120 5.97 -6.83 11.81
C PRO A 120 7.05 -7.37 10.88
N ALA A 121 7.03 -8.68 10.57
CA ALA A 121 7.95 -9.29 9.63
C ALA A 121 7.92 -8.60 8.26
N VAL A 122 6.75 -8.06 7.85
CA VAL A 122 6.62 -7.30 6.61
C VAL A 122 7.35 -5.97 6.71
N TYR A 123 7.18 -5.23 7.81
CA TYR A 123 7.89 -3.97 8.03
C TYR A 123 9.40 -4.18 7.98
N LEU A 124 9.93 -5.18 8.70
CA LEU A 124 11.37 -5.48 8.67
C LEU A 124 11.91 -5.81 7.28
N ARG A 125 11.10 -6.40 6.39
CA ARG A 125 11.50 -6.74 5.02
C ARG A 125 11.49 -5.55 4.06
N VAL A 126 10.64 -4.54 4.28
CA VAL A 126 10.46 -3.41 3.35
C VAL A 126 10.97 -2.07 3.88
N LYS A 127 11.25 -1.96 5.19
CA LYS A 127 11.58 -0.69 5.84
C LYS A 127 12.81 -0.03 5.20
N ASP A 128 13.89 -0.78 5.01
CA ASP A 128 15.16 -0.21 4.56
C ASP A 128 15.01 0.37 3.15
N GLN A 129 14.36 -0.36 2.25
CA GLN A 129 14.06 0.11 0.88
C GLN A 129 13.19 1.37 0.89
N LEU A 130 12.13 1.40 1.71
CA LEU A 130 11.24 2.56 1.79
C LEU A 130 11.95 3.78 2.39
N ILE A 131 12.71 3.60 3.46
CA ILE A 131 13.45 4.66 4.15
C ILE A 131 14.56 5.22 3.26
N GLU A 132 15.32 4.35 2.59
CA GLU A 132 16.34 4.74 1.63
C GLU A 132 15.73 5.55 0.49
N ALA A 133 14.61 5.08 -0.07
CA ALA A 133 13.93 5.80 -1.14
C ALA A 133 13.41 7.18 -0.73
N ILE A 134 12.81 7.29 0.46
CA ILE A 134 12.34 8.56 1.01
C ILE A 134 13.54 9.49 1.26
N SER A 135 14.58 8.99 1.92
CA SER A 135 15.76 9.78 2.28
C SER A 135 16.52 10.27 1.05
N GLY A 136 16.71 9.40 0.05
CA GLY A 136 17.39 9.75 -1.20
C GLY A 136 16.58 10.71 -2.09
N GLN A 137 15.25 10.76 -1.94
CA GLN A 137 14.43 11.79 -2.60
C GLN A 137 14.48 13.12 -1.85
N MET A 138 14.45 13.09 -0.53
CA MET A 138 14.61 14.29 0.31
C MET A 138 15.96 14.98 0.09
N GLN A 139 17.05 14.22 -0.07
CA GLN A 139 18.39 14.76 -0.33
C GLN A 139 18.48 15.43 -1.70
N ARG A 140 17.98 14.78 -2.76
CA ARG A 140 17.94 15.37 -4.11
C ARG A 140 17.17 16.69 -4.14
N ASP A 141 16.01 16.73 -3.47
CA ASP A 141 15.22 17.94 -3.32
C ASP A 141 16.01 19.09 -2.66
N GLN A 142 16.80 18.79 -1.62
CA GLN A 142 17.63 19.78 -0.94
C GLN A 142 18.79 20.28 -1.81
N ASP A 143 19.48 19.36 -2.51
CA ASP A 143 20.60 19.69 -3.40
C ASP A 143 20.14 20.55 -4.59
N GLU A 144 18.98 20.23 -5.18
CA GLU A 144 18.38 21.00 -6.27
C GLU A 144 17.89 22.37 -5.80
N THR A 145 17.26 22.45 -4.63
CA THR A 145 16.82 23.72 -4.03
C THR A 145 18.02 24.63 -3.73
N THR A 146 19.11 24.07 -3.18
CA THR A 146 20.34 24.81 -2.86
C THR A 146 21.05 25.29 -4.13
N SER A 147 21.10 24.44 -5.17
CA SER A 147 21.72 24.78 -6.46
C SER A 147 20.96 25.88 -7.22
N THR A 148 19.63 25.91 -7.12
CA THR A 148 18.78 26.90 -7.82
C THR A 148 18.73 28.26 -7.13
N LEU A 149 18.96 28.33 -5.82
CA LEU A 149 19.14 29.59 -5.08
C LEU A 149 20.46 30.30 -5.42
N GLY A 150 21.48 29.56 -5.88
CA GLY A 150 22.78 30.10 -6.28
C GLY A 150 22.83 30.66 -7.71
N ASN A 151 21.96 30.18 -8.62
CA ASN A 151 21.86 30.65 -10.01
C ASN A 151 20.43 30.44 -10.51
N ALA A 152 19.75 31.52 -10.88
CA ALA A 152 18.33 31.50 -11.26
C ALA A 152 18.01 30.50 -12.36
N LYS A 153 17.46 29.34 -11.97
CA LYS A 153 16.70 28.44 -12.85
C LYS A 153 15.75 27.61 -11.99
N ILE A 154 14.56 28.15 -11.71
CA ILE A 154 13.47 27.37 -11.11
C ILE A 154 13.17 26.22 -12.08
N SER A 155 13.63 25.01 -11.74
CA SER A 155 13.23 23.75 -12.40
C SER A 155 11.74 23.57 -12.15
N LEU A 156 10.92 23.96 -13.14
CA LEU A 156 9.47 23.88 -13.06
C LEU A 156 8.94 22.43 -13.26
N ASP A 157 9.83 21.44 -13.39
CA ASP A 157 9.51 20.06 -13.80
C ASP A 157 9.71 18.98 -12.71
N ASP A 158 10.25 19.31 -11.52
CA ASP A 158 10.46 18.32 -10.43
C ASP A 158 9.22 17.90 -9.65
N THR A 159 8.03 18.23 -10.15
CA THR A 159 6.78 17.66 -9.62
C THR A 159 6.73 16.13 -9.73
N THR A 160 7.54 15.53 -10.61
CA THR A 160 7.65 14.08 -10.77
C THR A 160 8.40 13.42 -9.61
N GLY A 161 9.47 14.04 -9.11
CA GLY A 161 10.21 13.57 -7.94
C GLY A 161 9.33 13.58 -6.68
N TRP A 162 8.58 14.67 -6.49
CA TRP A 162 7.65 14.83 -5.38
C TRP A 162 6.52 13.81 -5.36
N LYS A 163 6.00 13.42 -6.54
CA LYS A 163 4.98 12.36 -6.62
C LYS A 163 5.53 11.01 -6.19
N THR A 164 6.80 10.72 -6.47
CA THR A 164 7.41 9.47 -6.03
C THR A 164 7.60 9.49 -4.51
N LEU A 165 8.07 10.62 -3.95
CA LEU A 165 8.19 10.83 -2.50
C LEU A 165 6.87 10.70 -1.76
N GLU A 166 5.83 11.38 -2.25
CA GLU A 166 4.48 11.25 -1.72
C GLU A 166 4.02 9.79 -1.69
N THR A 167 4.21 9.04 -2.80
CA THR A 167 3.80 7.63 -2.84
C THR A 167 4.64 6.72 -1.95
N SER A 168 5.93 7.00 -1.76
CA SER A 168 6.77 6.23 -0.83
C SER A 168 6.35 6.47 0.62
N VAL A 169 6.02 7.71 0.99
CA VAL A 169 5.46 8.04 2.30
C VAL A 169 4.10 7.35 2.51
N LEU A 170 3.21 7.36 1.50
CA LEU A 170 1.94 6.65 1.56
C LEU A 170 2.11 5.13 1.64
N CYS A 171 3.16 4.57 1.03
CA CYS A 171 3.50 3.17 1.15
C CYS A 171 3.94 2.81 2.57
N LEU A 172 4.81 3.62 3.19
CA LEU A 172 5.20 3.44 4.59
C LEU A 172 4.00 3.56 5.54
N ARG A 173 3.12 4.54 5.31
CA ARG A 173 1.82 4.63 6.01
C ARG A 173 1.02 3.34 5.87
N SER A 174 0.95 2.77 4.67
CA SER A 174 0.17 1.56 4.40
C SER A 174 0.70 0.34 5.17
N VAL A 175 2.03 0.25 5.38
CA VAL A 175 2.63 -0.73 6.29
C VAL A 175 2.10 -0.53 7.71
N PHE A 176 2.18 0.70 8.25
CA PHE A 176 1.70 0.99 9.61
C PHE A 176 0.21 0.74 9.78
N GLU A 177 -0.62 1.07 8.78
CA GLU A 177 -2.05 0.73 8.79
C GLU A 177 -2.31 -0.78 8.79
N GLY A 178 -1.41 -1.56 8.22
CA GLY A 178 -1.51 -3.02 8.26
C GLY A 178 -1.17 -3.58 9.64
N LEU A 179 -0.15 -3.01 10.29
CA LEU A 179 0.32 -3.40 11.62
C LEU A 179 -0.59 -2.90 12.76
N ALA A 180 -1.27 -1.78 12.58
CA ALA A 180 -2.22 -1.22 13.55
C ALA A 180 -3.52 -2.05 13.70
N GLY A 181 -3.62 -3.20 13.01
CA GLY A 181 -4.75 -4.11 13.14
C GLY A 181 -4.80 -4.80 14.52
N PRO A 182 -5.94 -5.42 14.87
CA PRO A 182 -6.17 -6.03 16.19
C PRO A 182 -5.18 -7.15 16.54
N ASN A 183 -4.50 -7.72 15.54
CA ASN A 183 -3.60 -8.85 15.72
C ASN A 183 -2.16 -8.44 16.07
N HIS A 184 -1.76 -7.19 15.80
CA HIS A 184 -0.34 -6.80 15.78
C HIS A 184 -0.02 -5.45 16.47
N GLY A 185 -0.99 -4.83 17.15
CA GLY A 185 -0.84 -3.49 17.74
C GLY A 185 0.37 -3.33 18.67
N ASP A 186 0.58 -4.26 19.59
CA ASP A 186 1.75 -4.26 20.51
C ASP A 186 3.08 -4.52 19.79
N SER A 187 3.03 -5.12 18.61
CA SER A 187 4.23 -5.39 17.83
C SER A 187 4.65 -4.18 16.99
N LEU A 188 3.72 -3.28 16.65
CA LEU A 188 4.02 -2.00 16.02
C LEU A 188 4.82 -1.08 16.95
N SER A 189 4.45 -1.00 18.24
CA SER A 189 5.19 -0.17 19.22
C SER A 189 6.65 -0.60 19.31
N THR A 190 6.90 -1.90 19.41
CA THR A 190 8.25 -2.48 19.53
C THR A 190 9.08 -2.21 18.27
N ALA A 191 8.50 -2.42 17.10
CA ALA A 191 9.16 -2.17 15.82
C ALA A 191 9.55 -0.68 15.67
N LEU A 192 8.63 0.23 15.98
CA LEU A 192 8.90 1.68 15.88
C LEU A 192 9.87 2.18 16.94
N ALA A 193 9.83 1.63 18.17
CA ALA A 193 10.77 2.02 19.23
C ALA A 193 12.21 1.70 18.84
N THR A 194 12.43 0.57 18.15
CA THR A 194 13.76 0.15 17.66
C THR A 194 14.29 1.12 16.60
N ASP A 195 13.42 1.67 15.77
CA ASP A 195 13.79 2.52 14.64
C ASP A 195 13.55 4.02 14.90
N ALA A 196 13.22 4.42 16.13
CA ALA A 196 12.81 5.77 16.48
C ALA A 196 13.90 6.82 16.17
N GLU A 197 15.17 6.49 16.39
CA GLU A 197 16.30 7.39 16.11
C GLU A 197 16.41 7.77 14.64
N MET A 198 16.01 6.87 13.74
CA MET A 198 16.03 7.11 12.30
C MET A 198 14.69 7.67 11.79
N LEU A 199 13.55 7.18 12.30
CA LEU A 199 12.23 7.62 11.85
C LEU A 199 11.91 9.04 12.31
N CYS A 200 12.23 9.41 13.55
CA CYS A 200 11.86 10.72 14.09
C CYS A 200 12.46 11.90 13.30
N PRO A 201 13.77 11.94 12.98
CA PRO A 201 14.34 12.99 12.13
C PRO A 201 13.76 13.00 10.73
N LEU A 202 13.53 11.82 10.13
CA LEU A 202 12.94 11.70 8.80
C LEU A 202 11.52 12.30 8.76
N LEU A 203 10.68 11.95 9.74
CA LEU A 203 9.33 12.50 9.88
C LEU A 203 9.35 14.01 10.12
N ALA A 204 10.28 14.50 10.95
CA ALA A 204 10.44 15.92 11.23
C ALA A 204 10.81 16.72 9.96
N ALA A 205 11.65 16.15 9.09
CA ALA A 205 12.00 16.75 7.81
C ALA A 205 10.81 16.73 6.83
N LEU A 206 10.09 15.61 6.75
CA LEU A 206 8.94 15.43 5.86
C LEU A 206 7.76 16.38 6.16
N VAL A 207 7.47 16.65 7.45
CA VAL A 207 6.42 17.62 7.82
C VAL A 207 6.78 19.06 7.46
N GLN A 208 8.07 19.37 7.28
CA GLN A 208 8.57 20.68 6.86
C GLN A 208 8.83 20.77 5.35
N HIS A 209 8.59 19.68 4.61
CA HIS A 209 8.86 19.63 3.18
C HIS A 209 8.15 20.74 2.40
N ILE A 210 8.78 21.32 1.36
CA ILE A 210 8.21 22.44 0.59
C ILE A 210 6.90 22.07 -0.13
N ASN A 211 6.81 20.83 -0.60
CA ASN A 211 5.62 20.30 -1.28
C ASN A 211 4.48 19.97 -0.28
N ARG A 212 3.30 20.59 -0.48
CA ARG A 212 2.11 20.37 0.38
C ARG A 212 1.56 18.93 0.37
N HIS A 213 1.71 18.20 -0.73
CA HIS A 213 1.19 16.83 -0.87
C HIS A 213 2.07 15.84 -0.09
N VAL A 214 3.39 16.05 -0.09
CA VAL A 214 4.32 15.31 0.77
C VAL A 214 4.00 15.56 2.25
N ARG A 215 3.79 16.83 2.64
CA ARG A 215 3.36 17.16 4.02
C ARG A 215 2.03 16.47 4.37
N GLN A 216 1.04 16.53 3.47
CA GLN A 216 -0.26 15.89 3.68
C GLN A 216 -0.14 14.38 3.86
N ALA A 217 0.62 13.68 3.01
CA ALA A 217 0.87 12.25 3.15
C ALA A 217 1.54 11.92 4.49
N THR A 218 2.47 12.78 4.94
CA THR A 218 3.14 12.63 6.23
C THR A 218 2.18 12.82 7.41
N TYR A 219 1.32 13.83 7.38
CA TYR A 219 0.29 14.02 8.42
C TYR A 219 -0.70 12.86 8.47
N GLN A 220 -1.07 12.29 7.32
CA GLN A 220 -1.89 11.09 7.28
C GLN A 220 -1.19 9.89 7.93
N MET A 221 0.12 9.72 7.70
CA MET A 221 0.92 8.68 8.35
C MET A 221 1.00 8.88 9.86
N LEU A 222 1.25 10.11 10.32
CA LEU A 222 1.24 10.44 11.75
C LEU A 222 -0.13 10.20 12.39
N ALA A 223 -1.22 10.50 11.69
CA ALA A 223 -2.58 10.21 12.15
C ALA A 223 -2.83 8.70 12.29
N THR A 224 -2.34 7.88 11.34
CA THR A 224 -2.37 6.41 11.45
C THR A 224 -1.62 5.94 12.69
N LEU A 225 -0.40 6.43 12.92
CA LEU A 225 0.40 6.06 14.08
C LEU A 225 -0.28 6.47 15.39
N ALA A 226 -0.76 7.71 15.46
CA ALA A 226 -1.47 8.21 16.64
C ALA A 226 -2.75 7.39 16.93
N ALA A 227 -3.48 6.96 15.90
CA ALA A 227 -4.65 6.10 16.06
C ALA A 227 -4.27 4.69 16.55
N ALA A 228 -3.16 4.14 16.09
CA ALA A 228 -2.67 2.82 16.49
C ALA A 228 -2.27 2.76 17.97
N PHE A 229 -1.80 3.87 18.55
CA PHE A 229 -1.40 3.96 19.95
C PHE A 229 -2.49 4.46 20.90
N ARG A 230 -3.74 4.64 20.44
CA ARG A 230 -4.83 4.99 21.35
C ARG A 230 -5.15 3.78 22.24
N PRO A 231 -5.12 3.92 23.57
CA PRO A 231 -5.62 2.87 24.44
C PRO A 231 -7.08 2.60 24.10
N ASN A 232 -7.41 1.32 23.89
CA ASN A 232 -8.79 0.89 23.64
C ASN A 232 -9.63 1.36 24.85
N PRO A 233 -10.74 2.11 24.68
CA PRO A 233 -11.61 2.41 25.80
C PRO A 233 -12.03 1.08 26.43
N SER A 234 -11.69 0.89 27.71
CA SER A 234 -11.99 -0.33 28.46
C SER A 234 -13.42 -0.80 28.17
N PRO A 235 -13.67 -2.12 28.02
CA PRO A 235 -15.04 -2.60 27.95
C PRO A 235 -15.76 -2.10 29.21
N SER A 236 -16.85 -1.37 29.01
CA SER A 236 -17.66 -0.81 30.09
C SER A 236 -17.85 -1.84 31.20
N PRO A 237 -17.67 -1.47 32.49
CA PRO A 237 -17.94 -2.40 33.57
C PRO A 237 -19.40 -2.86 33.44
N ASN A 238 -19.58 -4.16 33.31
CA ASN A 238 -20.84 -4.85 33.15
C ASN A 238 -21.83 -4.39 34.23
N ALA A 239 -22.71 -3.45 33.90
CA ALA A 239 -23.76 -2.97 34.80
C ALA A 239 -24.94 -3.95 34.74
N ASN A 240 -24.78 -5.15 35.30
CA ASN A 240 -25.93 -5.97 35.65
C ASN A 240 -25.64 -6.93 36.82
N PRO A 241 -25.75 -6.47 38.08
CA PRO A 241 -25.93 -7.37 39.21
C PRO A 241 -27.39 -7.83 39.18
N ASN A 242 -27.67 -8.98 38.57
CA ASN A 242 -29.00 -9.58 38.64
C ASN A 242 -29.29 -9.96 40.11
N PRO A 243 -30.23 -9.31 40.82
CA PRO A 243 -30.66 -9.76 42.13
C PRO A 243 -31.75 -10.80 41.89
N ASN A 244 -31.46 -12.06 42.14
CA ASN A 244 -32.48 -13.11 42.17
C ASN A 244 -32.93 -13.33 43.62
N PRO A 245 -34.01 -12.71 44.13
CA PRO A 245 -34.69 -13.19 45.31
C PRO A 245 -35.77 -14.16 44.84
N ASN A 246 -35.50 -15.46 44.96
CA ASN A 246 -36.56 -16.47 44.86
C ASN A 246 -36.98 -16.86 46.29
N PRO A 247 -38.06 -16.32 46.86
CA PRO A 247 -38.64 -16.88 48.06
C PRO A 247 -39.55 -18.05 47.65
N ASN A 248 -39.12 -19.25 47.99
CA ASN A 248 -39.93 -20.46 47.87
C ASN A 248 -41.11 -20.39 48.86
N PRO A 249 -42.39 -20.50 48.43
CA PRO A 249 -43.50 -20.65 49.35
C PRO A 249 -43.76 -22.16 49.58
N ASN A 250 -43.44 -22.61 50.79
CA ASN A 250 -44.11 -23.73 51.47
C ASN A 250 -45.13 -23.14 52.45
#